data_AF-X1CJT8-F1
#
_entry.id   AF-X1CJT8-F1
#
_cell.length_a   1.000
_cell.length_b   1.000
_cell.length_c   1.000
_cell.angle_alpha   90.00
_cell.angle_beta   90.00
_cell.angle_gamma   90.00
#
_symmetry.space_group_name_H-M   'P 1'
#
loop_
_entity.id
_entity.type
_entity.pdbx_description
1 polymer ?
#
loop_
_entity_poly.entity_id
_entity_poly.type
_entity_poly.pdbx_seq_one_letter_code
_entity_poly.pdbx_strand_id
1 'polypeptide(L)'
;MFKWAKTLLKKLFKREKAILAFSPKIKVEQRVPSKDELALGWAFGYDEKTDERVYQLKGINQKYRETHFYTIGASGTGKTKFLEYLIKQDIKNGEGFGVIDPHGDLIEDVKGWLYFYSSKSLEDNIILIEPTNPNAIVSFNPLEKIKGISPEEQAGELVEVFKKIWSDAWGA
;
A
#
# COMPACT_ATOMS: atom_id res chain seq x y z
N MET A 1 -21.92 12.27 53.63
CA MET A 1 -21.24 11.80 52.41
C MET A 1 -21.61 10.36 52.14
N PHE A 2 -22.30 10.10 51.04
CA PHE A 2 -23.21 8.97 50.92
C PHE A 2 -22.54 7.59 50.72
N LYS A 3 -22.97 6.60 51.51
CA LYS A 3 -22.44 5.22 51.55
C LYS A 3 -22.55 4.46 50.21
N TRP A 4 -23.52 4.81 49.36
CA TRP A 4 -23.73 4.19 48.04
C TRP A 4 -22.64 4.57 47.02
N ALA A 5 -22.13 5.80 47.05
CA ALA A 5 -21.06 6.24 46.16
C ALA A 5 -19.75 5.45 46.37
N LYS A 6 -19.38 5.18 47.63
CA LYS A 6 -18.19 4.35 47.96
C LYS A 6 -18.35 2.91 47.48
N THR A 7 -19.56 2.34 47.53
CA THR A 7 -19.84 0.98 47.05
C THR A 7 -19.79 0.89 45.53
N LEU A 8 -20.31 1.91 44.83
CA LEU A 8 -20.26 2.01 43.38
C LEU A 8 -18.81 2.15 42.87
N LEU A 9 -18.03 3.04 43.49
CA LEU A 9 -16.60 3.21 43.21
C LEU A 9 -15.82 1.91 43.45
N LYS A 10 -16.06 1.22 44.57
CA LYS A 10 -15.41 -0.09 44.81
C LYS A 10 -15.78 -1.14 43.77
N LYS A 11 -17.03 -1.19 43.29
CA LYS A 11 -17.44 -2.11 42.22
C LYS A 11 -16.80 -1.75 40.87
N LEU A 12 -16.72 -0.46 40.54
CA LEU A 12 -16.06 0.04 39.33
C LEU A 12 -14.57 -0.29 39.32
N PHE A 13 -13.83 0.04 40.39
CA PHE A 13 -12.41 -0.29 40.50
C PHE A 13 -12.12 -1.79 40.56
N LYS A 14 -13.04 -2.60 41.13
CA LYS A 14 -12.91 -4.07 41.14
C LYS A 14 -13.14 -4.66 39.74
N ARG A 15 -14.04 -4.06 38.94
CA ARG A 15 -14.26 -4.39 37.53
C ARG A 15 -13.05 -3.98 36.67
N GLU A 16 -12.51 -2.78 36.85
CA GLU A 16 -11.26 -2.35 36.17
C GLU A 16 -10.10 -3.29 36.48
N LYS A 17 -9.89 -3.66 37.75
CA LYS A 17 -8.84 -4.63 38.11
C LYS A 17 -9.07 -6.01 37.49
N ALA A 18 -10.32 -6.44 37.34
CA ALA A 18 -10.65 -7.70 36.66
C ALA A 18 -10.42 -7.63 35.13
N ILE A 19 -10.68 -6.47 34.52
CA ILE A 19 -10.41 -6.21 33.10
C ILE A 19 -8.90 -6.11 32.83
N LEU A 20 -8.15 -5.44 33.71
CA LEU A 20 -6.68 -5.37 33.67
C LEU A 20 -6.01 -6.71 33.97
N ALA A 21 -6.63 -7.56 34.81
CA ALA A 21 -6.17 -8.93 35.06
C ALA A 21 -6.48 -9.88 33.90
N PHE A 22 -7.41 -9.51 33.01
CA PHE A 22 -7.74 -10.22 31.78
C PHE A 22 -7.18 -9.48 30.55
N SER A 23 -5.93 -9.03 30.62
CA SER A 23 -5.16 -8.82 29.40
C SER A 23 -4.65 -10.18 28.95
N PRO A 24 -5.18 -10.79 27.87
CA PRO A 24 -4.57 -12.00 27.33
C PRO A 24 -3.09 -11.69 27.10
N LYS A 25 -2.20 -12.51 27.65
CA LYS A 25 -0.76 -12.41 27.40
C LYS A 25 -0.54 -12.75 25.93
N ILE A 26 -0.58 -11.73 25.08
CA ILE A 26 -0.26 -11.88 23.66
C ILE A 26 1.26 -11.92 23.57
N LYS A 27 1.80 -13.05 23.10
CA LYS A 27 3.22 -13.18 22.83
C LYS A 27 3.54 -12.37 21.58
N VAL A 28 4.46 -11.41 21.68
CA VAL A 28 4.95 -10.65 20.52
C VAL A 28 6.20 -11.32 19.99
N GLU A 29 6.13 -11.85 18.78
CA GLU A 29 7.29 -12.44 18.12
C GLU A 29 7.92 -11.40 17.20
N GLN A 30 8.95 -10.74 17.73
CA GLN A 30 9.72 -9.78 16.94
C GLN A 30 10.64 -10.49 15.97
N ARG A 31 10.49 -10.19 14.68
CA ARG A 31 11.43 -10.60 13.65
C ARG A 31 11.68 -9.46 12.66
N VAL A 32 12.85 -9.49 12.06
CA VAL A 32 13.24 -8.61 10.96
C VAL A 32 12.98 -9.37 9.66
N PRO A 33 12.24 -8.79 8.69
CA PRO A 33 12.10 -9.40 7.36
C PRO A 33 13.46 -9.64 6.72
N SER A 34 13.62 -10.75 6.01
CA SER A 34 14.77 -10.91 5.14
C SER A 34 14.66 -9.99 3.92
N LYS A 35 15.76 -9.81 3.17
CA LYS A 35 15.75 -9.01 1.95
C LYS A 35 14.81 -9.59 0.87
N ASP A 36 14.67 -10.91 0.85
CA ASP A 36 13.81 -11.64 -0.11
C ASP A 36 12.35 -11.75 0.35
N GLU A 37 11.98 -11.01 1.37
CA GLU A 37 10.64 -11.02 1.96
C GLU A 37 9.97 -9.65 1.82
N LEU A 38 8.75 -9.66 1.30
CA LEU A 38 7.85 -8.52 1.37
C LEU A 38 7.09 -8.58 2.70
N ALA A 39 7.38 -7.67 3.60
CA ALA A 39 6.62 -7.56 4.85
C ALA A 39 5.22 -7.02 4.55
N LEU A 40 4.19 -7.73 5.00
CA LEU A 40 2.78 -7.31 4.88
C LEU A 40 2.29 -6.57 6.13
N GLY A 41 3.08 -6.57 7.19
CA GLY A 41 2.73 -5.93 8.46
C GLY A 41 2.37 -6.95 9.53
N TRP A 42 1.99 -6.43 10.69
CA TRP A 42 1.79 -7.25 11.88
C TRP A 42 0.36 -7.76 11.94
N ALA A 43 0.22 -9.05 12.24
CA ALA A 43 -1.09 -9.69 12.36
C ALA A 43 -1.18 -10.49 13.66
N PHE A 44 -2.40 -10.53 14.20
CA PHE A 44 -2.77 -11.45 15.26
C PHE A 44 -3.06 -12.83 14.67
N GLY A 45 -2.62 -13.87 15.37
CA GLY A 45 -2.90 -15.26 15.01
C GLY A 45 -2.65 -16.21 16.17
N TYR A 46 -2.55 -17.49 15.85
CA TYR A 46 -2.22 -18.56 16.79
C TYR A 46 -0.93 -19.24 16.36
N ASP A 47 -0.09 -19.61 17.33
CA ASP A 47 1.06 -20.48 17.11
C ASP A 47 0.56 -21.93 16.93
N GLU A 48 0.93 -22.60 15.84
CA GLU A 48 0.44 -23.95 15.51
C GLU A 48 0.92 -25.02 16.50
N LYS A 49 2.03 -24.79 17.20
CA LYS A 49 2.63 -25.75 18.15
C LYS A 49 2.09 -25.55 19.56
N THR A 50 1.88 -24.31 19.97
CA THR A 50 1.48 -23.99 21.36
C THR A 50 0.01 -23.62 21.50
N ASP A 51 -0.71 -23.37 20.39
CA ASP A 51 -2.08 -22.84 20.35
C ASP A 51 -2.23 -21.50 21.10
N GLU A 52 -1.12 -20.79 21.30
CA GLU A 52 -1.10 -19.51 21.99
C GLU A 52 -1.34 -18.34 21.02
N ARG A 53 -1.96 -17.28 21.53
CA ARG A 53 -2.15 -16.05 20.77
C ARG A 53 -0.82 -15.33 20.56
N VAL A 54 -0.49 -15.11 19.29
CA VAL A 54 0.72 -14.42 18.87
C VAL A 54 0.40 -13.16 18.07
N TYR A 55 1.22 -12.14 18.25
CA TYR A 55 1.28 -10.98 17.37
C TYR A 55 2.63 -11.00 16.68
N GLN A 56 2.62 -11.19 15.36
CA GLN A 56 3.85 -11.44 14.59
C GLN A 56 3.81 -10.71 13.27
N LEU A 57 5.00 -10.35 12.78
CA LEU A 57 5.16 -9.78 11.46
C LEU A 57 4.86 -10.84 10.40
N LYS A 58 3.88 -10.59 9.55
CA LYS A 58 3.59 -11.40 8.38
C LYS A 58 4.32 -10.83 7.17
N GLY A 59 4.75 -11.74 6.31
CA GLY A 59 5.38 -11.42 5.06
C GLY A 59 5.29 -12.61 4.12
N ILE A 60 5.56 -12.33 2.85
CA ILE A 60 5.60 -13.33 1.78
C ILE A 60 6.94 -13.23 1.09
N ASN A 61 7.40 -14.31 0.48
CA ASN A 61 8.58 -14.22 -0.37
C ASN A 61 8.30 -13.27 -1.55
N GLN A 62 9.28 -12.44 -1.91
CA GLN A 62 9.18 -11.46 -2.99
C GLN A 62 8.74 -12.07 -4.32
N LYS A 63 9.10 -13.34 -4.61
CA LYS A 63 8.68 -14.06 -5.82
C LYS A 63 7.16 -14.13 -6.01
N TYR A 64 6.39 -14.08 -4.92
CA TYR A 64 4.92 -14.12 -5.00
C TYR A 64 4.32 -12.79 -5.49
N ARG A 65 5.10 -11.71 -5.61
CA ARG A 65 4.61 -10.47 -6.23
C ARG A 65 4.40 -10.62 -7.74
N GLU A 66 5.08 -11.57 -8.37
CA GLU A 66 4.91 -11.89 -9.79
C GLU A 66 3.51 -12.44 -10.10
N THR A 67 2.80 -12.96 -9.11
CA THR A 67 1.43 -13.48 -9.26
C THR A 67 0.35 -12.42 -8.98
N HIS A 68 0.73 -11.15 -8.90
CA HIS A 68 -0.10 -10.01 -8.54
C HIS A 68 -0.60 -10.01 -7.09
N PHE A 69 -1.01 -8.82 -6.63
CA PHE A 69 -1.51 -8.60 -5.28
C PHE A 69 -2.82 -7.81 -5.34
N TYR A 70 -3.87 -8.32 -4.70
CA TYR A 70 -5.17 -7.65 -4.65
C TYR A 70 -5.52 -7.28 -3.22
N THR A 71 -5.68 -5.97 -2.96
CA THR A 71 -5.97 -5.43 -1.62
C THR A 71 -7.41 -4.92 -1.57
N ILE A 72 -8.23 -5.47 -0.66
CA ILE A 72 -9.64 -5.14 -0.52
C ILE A 72 -9.90 -4.50 0.84
N GLY A 73 -10.81 -3.53 0.88
CA GLY A 73 -11.25 -2.86 2.11
C GLY A 73 -12.13 -1.67 1.80
N ALA A 74 -12.96 -1.24 2.75
CA ALA A 74 -13.78 -0.02 2.61
C ALA A 74 -12.90 1.25 2.59
N SER A 75 -13.51 2.40 2.28
CA SER A 75 -12.79 3.68 2.43
C SER A 75 -12.37 3.89 3.89
N GLY A 76 -11.19 4.46 4.12
CA GLY A 76 -10.65 4.70 5.46
C GLY A 76 -10.10 3.47 6.20
N THR A 77 -10.11 2.27 5.61
CA THR A 77 -9.56 1.06 6.28
C THR A 77 -8.04 0.92 6.17
N GLY A 78 -7.35 1.92 5.62
CA GLY A 78 -5.88 1.93 5.53
C GLY A 78 -5.28 1.28 4.28
N LYS A 79 -6.06 1.02 3.22
CA LYS A 79 -5.53 0.46 1.95
C LYS A 79 -4.36 1.27 1.39
N THR A 80 -4.51 2.60 1.30
CA THR A 80 -3.45 3.50 0.81
C THR A 80 -2.21 3.42 1.68
N LYS A 81 -2.38 3.41 3.01
CA LYS A 81 -1.26 3.28 3.96
C LYS A 81 -0.59 1.91 3.90
N PHE A 82 -1.34 0.86 3.58
CA PHE A 82 -0.77 -0.47 3.32
C PHE A 82 0.08 -0.45 2.04
N LEU A 83 -0.41 0.13 0.94
CA LEU A 83 0.37 0.26 -0.30
C LEU A 83 1.62 1.14 -0.10
N GLU A 84 1.48 2.28 0.58
CA GLU A 84 2.60 3.14 0.99
C GLU A 84 3.66 2.35 1.78
N TYR A 85 3.23 1.49 2.71
CA TYR A 85 4.12 0.64 3.49
C TYR A 85 4.89 -0.37 2.62
N LEU A 86 4.28 -0.90 1.56
CA LEU A 86 4.97 -1.76 0.60
C LEU A 86 5.96 -0.95 -0.25
N ILE A 87 5.53 0.18 -0.81
CA ILE A 87 6.38 1.07 -1.63
C ILE A 87 7.60 1.54 -0.83
N LYS A 88 7.43 1.86 0.45
CA LYS A 88 8.53 2.24 1.33
C LYS A 88 9.59 1.14 1.46
N GLN A 89 9.20 -0.14 1.41
CA GLN A 89 10.15 -1.25 1.40
C GLN A 89 10.92 -1.30 0.08
N ASP A 90 10.23 -1.07 -1.04
CA ASP A 90 10.84 -1.02 -2.37
C ASP A 90 11.86 0.13 -2.46
N ILE A 91 11.50 1.33 -2.00
CA ILE A 91 12.41 2.49 -1.91
C ILE A 91 13.67 2.14 -1.10
N LYS A 92 13.50 1.53 0.09
CA LYS A 92 14.63 1.15 0.96
C LYS A 92 15.55 0.11 0.33
N ASN A 93 14.99 -0.80 -0.44
CA ASN A 93 15.73 -1.88 -1.08
C ASN A 93 16.35 -1.45 -2.43
N GLY A 94 15.97 -0.27 -2.94
CA GLY A 94 16.39 0.22 -4.25
C GLY A 94 15.65 -0.49 -5.41
N GLU A 95 14.47 -1.02 -5.16
CA GLU A 95 13.63 -1.69 -6.15
C GLU A 95 12.81 -0.65 -6.92
N GLY A 96 12.74 -0.80 -8.24
CA GLY A 96 11.91 0.06 -9.10
C GLY A 96 10.43 -0.24 -8.92
N PHE A 97 9.59 0.80 -8.98
CA PHE A 97 8.14 0.66 -8.86
C PHE A 97 7.41 1.74 -9.67
N GLY A 98 6.14 1.49 -9.96
CA GLY A 98 5.21 2.45 -10.56
C GLY A 98 4.00 2.65 -9.66
N VAL A 99 3.53 3.89 -9.54
CA VAL A 99 2.34 4.24 -8.76
C VAL A 99 1.42 5.07 -9.63
N ILE A 100 0.14 4.68 -9.67
CA ILE A 100 -0.93 5.46 -10.27
C ILE A 100 -1.90 5.78 -9.15
N ASP A 101 -2.07 7.07 -8.88
CA ASP A 101 -2.94 7.57 -7.82
C ASP A 101 -3.82 8.69 -8.37
N PRO A 102 -5.12 8.44 -8.57
CA PRO A 102 -6.07 9.46 -9.05
C PRO A 102 -6.29 10.62 -8.07
N HIS A 103 -6.00 10.45 -6.78
CA HIS A 103 -6.24 11.46 -5.75
C HIS A 103 -4.97 12.26 -5.42
N GLY A 104 -3.80 11.67 -5.62
CA GLY A 104 -2.48 12.29 -5.46
C GLY A 104 -1.92 12.24 -4.03
N ASP A 105 -2.72 11.86 -3.03
CA ASP A 105 -2.29 11.81 -1.63
C ASP A 105 -1.20 10.76 -1.37
N LEU A 106 -1.28 9.60 -2.03
CA LEU A 106 -0.23 8.58 -1.95
C LEU A 106 1.07 9.06 -2.60
N ILE A 107 0.97 9.77 -3.72
CA ILE A 107 2.14 10.28 -4.45
C ILE A 107 2.92 11.28 -3.58
N GLU A 108 2.24 12.15 -2.84
CA GLU A 108 2.91 13.11 -1.94
C GLU A 108 3.66 12.39 -0.80
N ASP A 109 3.06 11.35 -0.20
CA ASP A 109 3.75 10.53 0.80
C ASP A 109 4.98 9.83 0.21
N VAL A 110 4.86 9.28 -1.01
CA VAL A 110 5.95 8.59 -1.72
C VAL A 110 7.10 9.54 -2.05
N LYS A 111 6.82 10.78 -2.50
CA LYS A 111 7.84 11.82 -2.70
C LYS A 111 8.63 12.08 -1.41
N GLY A 112 7.93 12.17 -0.27
CA GLY A 112 8.55 12.32 1.04
C GLY A 112 9.50 11.17 1.39
N TRP A 113 9.09 9.92 1.13
CA TRP A 113 9.95 8.75 1.35
C TRP A 113 11.16 8.69 0.42
N LEU A 114 10.97 9.03 -0.86
CA LEU A 114 12.07 9.10 -1.84
C LEU A 114 13.09 10.14 -1.41
N TYR A 115 12.65 11.33 -1.01
CA TYR A 115 13.54 12.38 -0.47
C TYR A 115 14.28 11.92 0.78
N PHE A 116 13.60 11.24 1.70
CA PHE A 116 14.21 10.78 2.94
C PHE A 116 15.27 9.68 2.74
N TYR A 117 15.02 8.73 1.82
CA TYR A 117 15.91 7.57 1.64
C TYR A 117 16.94 7.72 0.53
N SER A 118 16.77 8.66 -0.41
CA SER A 118 17.72 8.84 -1.49
C SER A 118 18.99 9.55 -1.01
N SER A 119 20.15 8.96 -1.30
CA SER A 119 21.46 9.59 -1.16
C SER A 119 21.94 10.27 -2.45
N LYS A 120 21.17 10.13 -3.54
CA LYS A 120 21.51 10.62 -4.90
C LYS A 120 20.47 11.63 -5.38
N SER A 121 20.80 12.32 -6.47
CA SER A 121 19.81 13.14 -7.18
C SER A 121 18.59 12.30 -7.56
N LEU A 122 17.43 12.78 -7.14
CA LEU A 122 16.13 12.16 -7.40
C LEU A 122 15.73 12.29 -8.88
N GLU A 123 16.20 13.35 -9.53
CA GLU A 123 15.82 13.77 -10.88
C GLU A 123 16.20 12.73 -11.94
N ASP A 124 17.30 12.00 -11.74
CA ASP A 124 17.79 11.02 -12.72
C ASP A 124 16.99 9.71 -12.71
N ASN A 125 16.22 9.44 -11.65
CA ASN A 125 15.62 8.13 -11.39
C ASN A 125 14.09 8.17 -11.24
N ILE A 126 13.47 9.35 -11.32
CA ILE A 126 12.03 9.54 -11.09
C ILE A 126 11.41 10.24 -12.29
N ILE A 127 10.39 9.60 -12.84
CA ILE A 127 9.53 10.20 -13.86
C ILE A 127 8.19 10.52 -13.19
N LEU A 128 7.92 11.81 -12.98
CA LEU A 128 6.64 12.28 -12.49
C LEU A 128 5.74 12.63 -13.67
N ILE A 129 4.61 11.94 -13.80
CA ILE A 129 3.56 12.27 -14.76
C ILE A 129 2.41 12.91 -14.00
N GLU A 130 2.31 14.23 -14.08
CA GLU A 130 1.24 14.99 -13.44
C GLU A 130 0.55 15.87 -14.49
N PRO A 131 -0.61 15.44 -15.05
CA PRO A 131 -1.27 16.15 -16.15
C PRO A 131 -1.64 17.60 -15.84
N THR A 132 -1.79 17.95 -14.57
CA THR A 132 -2.13 19.30 -14.08
C THR A 132 -0.91 20.19 -13.89
N ASN A 133 0.31 19.65 -13.98
CA ASN A 133 1.54 20.39 -13.73
C ASN A 133 2.26 20.69 -15.05
N PRO A 134 2.25 21.96 -15.52
CA PRO A 134 2.86 22.33 -16.79
C PRO A 134 4.40 22.23 -16.79
N ASN A 135 5.02 22.05 -15.62
CA ASN A 135 6.48 21.87 -15.52
C ASN A 135 6.89 20.39 -15.46
N ALA A 136 5.94 19.46 -15.32
CA ALA A 136 6.16 18.01 -15.27
C ALA A 136 5.50 17.31 -16.47
N ILE A 137 5.74 17.86 -17.67
CA ILE A 137 5.16 17.34 -18.92
C ILE A 137 6.00 16.17 -19.40
N VAL A 138 5.42 14.98 -19.39
CA VAL A 138 5.95 13.82 -20.11
C VAL A 138 5.24 13.75 -21.46
N SER A 139 6.02 13.88 -22.53
CA SER A 139 5.50 13.74 -23.89
C SER A 139 5.24 12.27 -24.20
N PHE A 140 4.04 11.96 -24.67
CA PHE A 140 3.70 10.65 -25.21
C PHE A 140 3.01 10.84 -26.55
N ASN A 141 3.55 10.23 -27.61
CA ASN A 141 2.91 10.18 -28.91
C ASN A 141 2.52 8.73 -29.23
N PRO A 142 1.24 8.35 -29.09
CA PRO A 142 0.77 7.01 -29.43
C PRO A 142 0.98 6.63 -30.89
N LEU A 143 1.28 7.60 -31.78
CA LEU A 143 1.56 7.41 -33.20
C LEU A 143 3.07 7.54 -33.53
N GLU A 144 3.93 7.57 -32.52
CA GLU A 144 5.38 7.54 -32.74
C GLU A 144 5.77 6.23 -33.45
N LYS A 145 6.53 6.34 -34.55
CA LYS A 145 6.81 5.19 -35.42
C LYS A 145 7.56 4.08 -34.66
N ILE A 146 6.89 2.95 -34.47
CA ILE A 146 7.49 1.75 -33.87
C ILE A 146 8.09 0.87 -34.96
N LYS A 147 9.35 0.44 -34.77
CA LYS A 147 10.03 -0.43 -35.73
C LYS A 147 9.32 -1.78 -35.82
N GLY A 148 8.92 -2.16 -37.03
CA GLY A 148 8.28 -3.46 -37.30
C GLY A 148 6.76 -3.44 -37.23
N ILE A 149 6.15 -2.30 -36.90
CA ILE A 149 4.70 -2.09 -36.89
C ILE A 149 4.36 -1.08 -37.99
N SER A 150 3.32 -1.34 -38.78
CA SER A 150 2.90 -0.40 -39.83
C SER A 150 2.11 0.77 -39.21
N PRO A 151 2.15 1.98 -39.80
CA PRO A 151 1.35 3.10 -39.30
C PRO A 151 -0.17 2.81 -39.23
N GLU A 152 -0.67 1.98 -40.15
CA GLU A 152 -2.08 1.59 -40.21
C GLU A 152 -2.45 0.66 -39.05
N GLU A 153 -1.58 -0.29 -38.71
CA GLU A 153 -1.74 -1.19 -37.56
C GLU A 153 -1.75 -0.38 -36.25
N GLN A 154 -0.78 0.52 -36.08
CA GLN A 154 -0.68 1.37 -34.89
C GLN A 154 -1.89 2.32 -34.74
N ALA A 155 -2.36 2.91 -35.83
CA ALA A 155 -3.59 3.72 -35.83
C ALA A 155 -4.83 2.87 -35.49
N GLY A 156 -4.88 1.64 -36.01
CA GLY A 156 -5.93 0.66 -35.71
C GLY A 156 -5.99 0.32 -34.22
N GLU A 157 -4.86 0.02 -33.60
CA GLU A 157 -4.78 -0.25 -32.16
C GLU A 157 -5.28 0.93 -31.31
N LEU A 158 -4.88 2.16 -31.66
CA LEU A 158 -5.34 3.36 -30.97
C LEU A 158 -6.87 3.52 -31.06
N VAL A 159 -7.44 3.26 -32.25
CA VAL A 159 -8.89 3.26 -32.46
C VAL A 159 -9.57 2.20 -31.59
N GLU A 160 -9.02 0.99 -31.50
CA GLU A 160 -9.57 -0.08 -30.66
C GLU A 160 -9.52 0.26 -29.16
N VAL A 161 -8.47 0.94 -28.70
CA VAL A 161 -8.42 1.47 -27.32
C VAL A 161 -9.55 2.48 -27.10
N PHE A 162 -9.75 3.42 -28.02
CA PHE A 162 -10.82 4.41 -27.91
C PHE A 162 -12.22 3.79 -27.93
N LYS A 163 -12.46 2.77 -28.76
CA LYS A 163 -13.72 2.02 -28.76
C LYS A 163 -13.98 1.34 -27.41
N LYS A 164 -12.95 0.79 -26.76
CA LYS A 164 -13.09 0.14 -25.45
C LYS A 164 -13.42 1.14 -24.34
N ILE A 165 -12.82 2.33 -24.38
CA ILE A 165 -13.06 3.38 -23.38
C ILE A 165 -14.44 4.04 -23.57
N TRP A 166 -14.83 4.27 -24.83
CA TRP A 166 -16.07 4.96 -25.19
C TRP A 166 -16.98 4.08 -26.05
N SER A 167 -17.32 2.90 -25.53
CA SER A 167 -18.21 1.97 -26.22
C SER A 167 -19.53 2.59 -26.65
N ASP A 168 -20.02 3.56 -25.88
CA ASP A 168 -21.35 4.13 -26.01
C ASP A 168 -21.41 5.38 -26.90
N ALA A 169 -20.25 5.90 -27.32
CA ALA A 169 -20.13 7.13 -28.13
C ALA A 169 -19.65 6.88 -29.57
N TRP A 170 -19.42 5.62 -29.94
CA TRP A 170 -18.93 5.25 -31.28
C TRP A 170 -20.10 4.93 -32.21
N GLY A 171 -20.43 5.87 -33.11
CA GLY A 171 -21.39 5.65 -34.20
C GLY A 171 -22.80 6.20 -33.99
N ALA A 172 -22.97 7.19 -33.09
CA ALA A 172 -24.16 8.04 -33.04
C ALA A 172 -23.99 9.28 -33.95
#